data_AF-W9VIF9-F1
#
_entry.id   AF-W9VIF9-F1
#
_cell.length_a   1.000
_cell.length_b   1.000
_cell.length_c   1.000
_cell.angle_alpha   90.00
_cell.angle_beta   90.00
_cell.angle_gamma   90.00
#
_symmetry.space_group_name_H-M   'P 1'
#
loop_
_entity.id
_entity.type
_entity.pdbx_description
1 polymer ?
#
loop_
_entity_poly.entity_id
_entity_poly.type
_entity_poly.pdbx_seq_one_letter_code
_entity_poly.pdbx_strand_id
1 'polypeptide(L)'
;MAAPTANQFFHLLLGDIAMAAAISTYDPGYSVAQRPGNYAPGRLRDDWLAQAGDGALRQRVVGLANAGMGALQRMEQETLTATAARYGIPIDAAVAQEVAEHFERRRNAVLRYRR
;
A
#
# COMPACT_ATOMS: atom_id res chain seq x y z
N MET A 1 19.57 -5.24 -10.57
CA MET A 1 19.01 -4.36 -9.50
C MET A 1 19.06 -5.14 -8.19
N ALA A 2 19.47 -4.52 -7.09
CA ALA A 2 19.49 -5.19 -5.78
C ALA A 2 18.06 -5.47 -5.31
N ALA A 3 17.83 -6.60 -4.63
CA ALA A 3 16.54 -6.91 -4.04
C ALA A 3 16.19 -5.88 -2.96
N PRO A 4 14.93 -5.40 -2.90
CA PRO A 4 14.51 -4.47 -1.86
C PRO A 4 14.65 -5.13 -0.48
N THR A 5 15.02 -4.33 0.52
CA THR A 5 14.97 -4.80 1.92
C THR A 5 13.51 -5.11 2.31
N ALA A 6 13.28 -5.99 3.28
CA ALA A 6 11.92 -6.29 3.77
C ALA A 6 11.15 -5.00 4.14
N ASN A 7 11.83 -4.05 4.80
CA ASN A 7 11.23 -2.76 5.13
C ASN A 7 10.80 -1.96 3.89
N GLN A 8 11.62 -1.91 2.83
CA GLN A 8 11.25 -1.24 1.59
C GLN A 8 10.08 -1.96 0.91
N PHE A 9 10.15 -3.29 0.82
CA PHE A 9 9.08 -4.12 0.25
C PHE A 9 7.74 -3.86 0.95
N PHE A 10 7.69 -3.89 2.29
CA PHE A 10 6.45 -3.63 3.04
C PHE A 10 5.91 -2.22 2.82
N HIS A 11 6.77 -1.21 2.74
CA HIS A 11 6.32 0.16 2.44
C HIS A 11 5.77 0.30 1.02
N LEU A 12 6.38 -0.36 0.04
CA LEU A 12 5.88 -0.38 -1.34
C LEU A 12 4.53 -1.09 -1.43
N LEU A 13 4.37 -2.20 -0.72
CA LEU A 13 3.12 -2.96 -0.65
C LEU A 13 1.98 -2.12 -0.05
N LEU A 14 2.21 -1.52 1.11
CA LEU A 14 1.23 -0.62 1.74
C LEU A 14 0.95 0.61 0.86
N GLY A 15 1.97 1.11 0.17
CA GLY A 15 1.85 2.21 -0.79
C GLY A 15 0.90 1.89 -1.92
N ASP A 16 0.97 0.68 -2.48
CA ASP A 16 0.07 0.24 -3.55
C ASP A 16 -1.37 0.08 -3.07
N ILE A 17 -1.58 -0.49 -1.87
CA ILE A 17 -2.92 -0.59 -1.25
C ILE A 17 -3.50 0.81 -1.04
N ALA A 18 -2.71 1.74 -0.49
CA ALA A 18 -3.13 3.12 -0.25
C ALA A 18 -3.46 3.86 -1.56
N MET A 19 -2.63 3.68 -2.59
CA MET A 19 -2.86 4.26 -3.90
C MET A 19 -4.12 3.69 -4.55
N ALA A 20 -4.33 2.36 -4.51
CA ALA A 20 -5.53 1.76 -5.07
C ALA A 20 -6.81 2.26 -4.37
N ALA A 21 -6.79 2.37 -3.04
CA ALA A 21 -7.87 2.98 -2.27
C ALA A 21 -8.12 4.45 -2.66
N ALA A 22 -7.05 5.24 -2.77
CA ALA A 22 -7.16 6.65 -3.15
C ALA A 22 -7.70 6.83 -4.57
N ILE A 23 -7.24 6.02 -5.54
CA ILE A 23 -7.75 6.05 -6.91
C ILE A 23 -9.23 5.66 -6.92
N SER A 24 -9.62 4.61 -6.19
CA SER A 24 -11.02 4.15 -6.12
C SER A 24 -12.00 5.21 -5.58
N THR A 25 -11.50 6.22 -4.87
CA THR A 25 -12.30 7.35 -4.37
C THR A 25 -12.73 8.28 -5.51
N TYR A 26 -11.92 8.40 -6.56
CA TYR A 26 -12.17 9.26 -7.72
C TYR A 26 -12.59 8.48 -8.96
N ASP A 27 -12.30 7.18 -9.00
CA ASP A 27 -12.69 6.24 -10.03
C ASP A 27 -13.19 4.94 -9.35
N PRO A 28 -14.48 4.85 -8.98
CA PRO A 28 -15.04 3.70 -8.27
C PRO A 28 -14.93 2.37 -9.03
N GLY A 29 -14.68 2.41 -10.35
CA GLY A 29 -14.46 1.22 -11.17
C GLY A 29 -13.02 0.69 -11.13
N TYR A 30 -12.09 1.43 -10.51
CA TYR A 30 -10.67 1.07 -10.50
C TYR A 30 -10.41 -0.19 -9.65
N SER A 31 -9.87 -1.23 -10.29
CA SER A 31 -9.41 -2.45 -9.62
C SER A 31 -8.07 -2.88 -10.17
N VAL A 32 -7.13 -3.19 -9.28
CA VAL A 32 -5.78 -3.63 -9.66
C VAL A 32 -5.80 -5.03 -10.26
N ALA A 33 -6.74 -5.87 -9.83
CA ALA A 33 -6.92 -7.21 -10.36
C ALA A 33 -7.30 -7.22 -11.85
N GLN A 34 -7.82 -6.11 -12.38
CA GLN A 34 -8.15 -5.96 -13.79
C GLN A 34 -6.94 -5.55 -14.65
N ARG A 35 -5.78 -5.26 -14.04
CA ARG A 35 -4.59 -4.85 -14.77
C ARG A 35 -3.89 -6.09 -15.36
N PRO A 36 -3.67 -6.15 -16.68
CA PRO A 36 -2.92 -7.24 -17.30
C PRO A 36 -1.43 -7.07 -16.96
N GLY A 37 -0.95 -7.77 -15.94
CA GLY A 37 0.48 -7.77 -15.60
C GLY A 37 0.84 -8.56 -14.35
N ASN A 38 2.11 -8.97 -14.27
CA ASN A 38 2.69 -9.51 -13.05
C ASN A 38 2.81 -8.36 -12.03
N TYR A 39 1.93 -8.35 -11.04
CA TYR A 39 1.98 -7.39 -9.95
C TYR A 39 3.37 -7.39 -9.30
N ALA A 40 3.91 -6.19 -9.08
CA ALA A 40 5.13 -5.99 -8.32
C ALA A 40 4.94 -4.75 -7.42
N PRO A 41 5.26 -4.84 -6.12
CA PRO A 41 5.10 -3.71 -5.20
C PRO A 41 5.81 -2.45 -5.68
N GLY A 42 5.09 -1.32 -5.66
CA GLY A 42 5.56 -0.01 -6.07
C GLY A 42 5.24 0.36 -7.53
N ARG A 43 4.95 -0.62 -8.40
CA ARG A 43 4.63 -0.34 -9.81
C ARG A 43 3.32 0.40 -9.99
N LEU A 44 2.33 0.14 -9.13
CA LEU A 44 0.99 0.70 -9.29
C LEU A 44 1.03 2.23 -9.34
N ARG A 45 1.79 2.83 -8.42
CA ARG A 45 1.96 4.28 -8.36
C ARG A 45 2.59 4.82 -9.65
N ASP A 46 3.71 4.25 -10.07
CA ASP A 46 4.47 4.73 -11.22
C ASP A 46 3.64 4.63 -12.50
N ASP A 47 2.99 3.49 -12.71
CA ASP A 47 2.16 3.26 -13.89
C ASP A 47 0.93 4.18 -13.90
N TRP A 48 0.24 4.34 -12.76
CA TRP A 48 -0.92 5.22 -12.69
C TRP A 48 -0.52 6.67 -12.92
N LEU A 49 0.58 7.11 -12.31
CA LEU A 49 1.11 8.44 -12.56
C LEU A 49 1.45 8.61 -14.04
N ALA A 50 2.08 7.65 -14.71
CA ALA A 50 2.41 7.75 -16.13
C ALA A 50 1.18 7.96 -17.04
N GLN A 51 0.03 7.42 -16.64
CA GLN A 51 -1.23 7.50 -17.42
C GLN A 51 -2.08 8.72 -17.06
N ALA A 52 -2.03 9.19 -15.81
CA ALA A 52 -2.85 10.30 -15.34
C ALA A 52 -2.38 11.64 -15.95
N GLY A 53 -3.19 12.20 -16.85
CA GLY A 53 -2.91 13.50 -17.49
C GLY A 53 -3.21 14.73 -16.60
N ASP A 54 -4.13 14.60 -15.64
CA ASP A 54 -4.53 15.72 -14.76
C ASP A 54 -3.59 15.84 -13.55
N GLY A 55 -2.81 16.93 -13.50
CA GLY A 55 -1.90 17.23 -12.40
C GLY A 55 -2.58 17.46 -11.05
N ALA A 56 -3.76 18.08 -11.02
CA ALA A 56 -4.51 18.32 -9.78
C ALA A 56 -5.13 17.04 -9.23
N LEU A 57 -5.59 16.14 -10.11
CA LEU A 57 -6.02 14.80 -9.69
C LEU A 57 -4.85 13.99 -9.12
N ARG A 58 -3.68 14.02 -9.79
CA ARG A 58 -2.46 13.35 -9.30
C ARG A 58 -2.09 13.78 -7.88
N GLN A 59 -2.09 15.08 -7.61
CA GLN A 59 -1.78 15.61 -6.27
C GLN A 59 -2.79 15.14 -5.22
N ARG A 60 -4.09 15.16 -5.54
CA ARG A 60 -5.14 14.71 -4.62
C ARG A 60 -5.04 13.22 -4.30
N VAL A 61 -4.85 12.38 -5.31
CA VAL A 61 -4.69 10.92 -5.13
C VAL A 61 -3.44 10.61 -4.31
N VAL A 62 -2.29 11.20 -4.66
CA VAL A 62 -1.03 10.97 -3.92
C VAL A 62 -1.13 11.48 -2.47
N GLY A 63 -1.76 12.64 -2.26
CA GLY A 63 -2.01 13.18 -0.93
C GLY A 63 -2.88 12.25 -0.08
N LEU A 64 -3.98 11.75 -0.65
CA LEU A 64 -4.88 10.82 0.03
C LEU A 64 -4.20 9.49 0.34
N ALA A 65 -3.43 8.92 -0.59
CA ALA A 65 -2.66 7.71 -0.38
C ALA A 65 -1.64 7.88 0.77
N ASN A 66 -0.89 8.97 0.77
CA ASN A 66 0.08 9.27 1.83
C ASN A 66 -0.59 9.42 3.20
N ALA A 67 -1.77 10.04 3.27
CA ALA A 67 -2.54 10.14 4.52
C ALA A 67 -3.02 8.76 5.01
N GLY A 68 -3.40 7.86 4.10
CA GLY A 68 -3.84 6.50 4.41
C GLY A 68 -2.74 5.56 4.90
N MET A 69 -1.47 5.81 4.56
CA MET A 69 -0.34 4.97 4.94
C MET A 69 -0.24 4.69 6.44
N GLY A 70 -0.44 5.73 7.25
CA GLY A 70 -0.37 5.58 8.71
C GLY A 70 -1.47 4.70 9.29
N ALA A 71 -2.64 4.64 8.64
CA ALA A 71 -3.72 3.74 9.06
C ALA A 71 -3.40 2.29 8.70
N LEU A 72 -2.88 2.05 7.48
CA LEU A 72 -2.49 0.70 7.03
C LEU A 72 -1.39 0.08 7.89
N GLN A 73 -0.40 0.87 8.32
CA GLN A 73 0.68 0.40 9.22
C GLN A 73 0.19 -0.04 10.61
N ARG A 74 -1.07 0.25 10.96
CA ARG A 74 -1.68 -0.14 12.23
C ARG A 74 -2.71 -1.25 12.08
N MET A 75 -2.96 -1.73 10.86
CA MET A 75 -3.92 -2.80 10.63
C MET A 75 -3.32 -4.15 11.03
N GLU A 76 -4.16 -4.98 11.64
CA GLU A 76 -3.88 -6.39 11.87
C GLU A 76 -4.01 -7.18 10.57
N GLN A 77 -3.41 -8.37 10.55
CA GLN A 77 -3.29 -9.24 9.38
C GLN A 77 -4.63 -9.47 8.64
N GLU A 78 -5.71 -9.81 9.35
CA GLU A 78 -7.02 -10.05 8.74
C GLU A 78 -7.57 -8.82 8.01
N THR A 79 -7.48 -7.66 8.66
CA THR A 79 -7.99 -6.39 8.10
C THR A 79 -7.14 -5.95 6.91
N LEU A 80 -5.82 -6.13 6.99
CA LEU A 80 -4.91 -5.83 5.90
C LEU A 80 -5.16 -6.72 4.68
N THR A 81 -5.34 -8.02 4.90
CA THR A 81 -5.66 -9.00 3.84
C THR A 81 -7.00 -8.66 3.16
N ALA A 82 -8.05 -8.38 3.95
CA ALA A 82 -9.35 -7.99 3.41
C ALA A 82 -9.28 -6.67 2.62
N THR A 83 -8.50 -5.71 3.10
CA THR A 83 -8.32 -4.41 2.42
C THR A 83 -7.58 -4.58 1.10
N ALA A 84 -6.51 -5.38 1.07
CA ALA A 84 -5.76 -5.67 -0.15
C ALA A 84 -6.64 -6.40 -1.19
N ALA A 85 -7.40 -7.41 -0.75
CA ALA A 85 -8.34 -8.13 -1.59
C ALA A 85 -9.41 -7.22 -2.20
N ARG A 86 -9.98 -6.30 -1.41
CA ARG A 86 -10.97 -5.30 -1.87
C ARG A 86 -10.46 -4.47 -3.04
N TYR A 87 -9.18 -4.10 -3.02
CA TYR A 87 -8.58 -3.26 -4.07
C TYR A 87 -7.81 -4.07 -5.13
N GLY A 88 -7.83 -5.40 -5.05
CA GLY A 88 -7.19 -6.30 -6.02
C GLY A 88 -5.68 -6.38 -5.92
N ILE A 89 -5.08 -6.05 -4.76
CA ILE A 89 -3.65 -6.24 -4.50
C ILE A 89 -3.43 -7.70 -4.07
N PRO A 90 -2.63 -8.50 -4.79
CA PRO A 90 -2.43 -9.91 -4.47
C PRO A 90 -1.42 -10.03 -3.32
N ILE A 91 -1.94 -10.16 -2.10
CA ILE A 91 -1.15 -10.51 -0.91
C ILE A 91 -1.75 -11.76 -0.29
N ASP A 92 -0.89 -12.68 0.15
CA ASP A 92 -1.33 -13.79 0.97
C ASP A 92 -1.35 -13.41 2.46
N ALA A 93 -1.98 -14.27 3.25
CA ALA A 93 -2.11 -14.09 4.69
C ALA A 93 -0.77 -14.07 5.43
N ALA A 94 0.24 -14.80 4.93
CA ALA A 94 1.55 -14.88 5.57
C ALA A 94 2.33 -13.57 5.41
N VAL A 95 2.34 -12.99 4.20
CA VAL A 95 2.93 -11.68 3.93
C VAL A 95 2.19 -10.59 4.72
N ALA A 96 0.86 -10.65 4.79
CA ALA A 96 0.08 -9.71 5.59
C ALA A 96 0.46 -9.78 7.10
N GLN A 97 0.71 -10.98 7.62
CA GLN A 97 1.20 -11.18 8.99
C GLN A 97 2.58 -10.55 9.19
N GLU A 98 3.52 -10.82 8.29
CA GLU A 98 4.88 -10.27 8.38
C GLU A 98 4.88 -8.73 8.38
N VAL A 99 4.02 -8.12 7.57
CA VAL A 99 3.82 -6.67 7.53
C VAL A 99 3.30 -6.15 8.87
N ALA A 100 2.24 -6.77 9.41
CA ALA A 100 1.64 -6.35 10.68
C ALA A 100 2.68 -6.42 11.82
N GLU A 101 3.39 -7.55 11.94
CA GLU A 101 4.42 -7.76 12.96
C GLU A 101 5.61 -6.80 12.80
N HIS A 102 6.00 -6.47 11.57
CA HIS A 102 7.10 -5.54 11.32
C HIS A 102 6.77 -4.14 11.86
N PHE A 103 5.59 -3.62 11.54
CA PHE A 103 5.18 -2.28 11.98
C PHE A 103 4.82 -2.24 13.46
N GLU A 104 4.27 -3.33 14.02
CA GLU A 104 4.05 -3.46 15.45
C GLU A 104 5.37 -3.44 16.23
N ARG A 105 6.34 -4.29 15.85
CA ARG A 105 7.67 -4.33 16.50
C ARG A 105 8.37 -2.98 16.43
N ARG A 106 8.32 -2.32 15.27
CA ARG A 106 8.90 -0.98 15.09
C ARG A 106 8.28 0.04 16.04
N ARG A 107 6.95 0.05 16.17
CA ARG A 107 6.23 0.92 17.11
C ARG A 107 6.63 0.64 18.57
N ASN A 108 6.65 -0.63 18.96
CA ASN A 108 7.02 -1.05 20.31
C ASN A 108 8.48 -0.71 20.65
N ALA A 109 9.40 -0.79 19.67
CA ALA A 109 10.79 -0.38 19.84
C ALA A 109 10.93 1.14 20.08
N VAL A 110 10.19 1.97 19.33
CA VAL A 110 10.18 3.43 19.55
C VAL A 110 9.61 3.78 20.92
N LEU A 111 8.56 3.09 21.37
CA LEU A 111 7.97 3.31 22.69
C LEU A 111 8.91 2.92 23.82
N ARG A 112 9.69 1.83 23.66
CA ARG A 112 10.70 1.42 24.65
C ARG A 112 11.85 2.41 24.79
N TYR A 113 12.26 3.06 23.70
CA TYR A 113 13.34 4.07 23.72
C TYR A 113 12.94 5.39 24.39
N ARG A 114 11.64 5.71 24.44
CA ARG A 114 11.11 6.97 25.00
C ARG A 114 10.64 6.86 26.46
N ARG A 115 10.80 5.69 27.09
CA ARG A 115 10.56 5.48 28.52
C ARG A 115 11.88 5.52 29.28
#